data_AF-A0AAD3CIF0-F1
#
_entry.id   AF-A0AAD3CIF0-F1
#
_cell.length_a   1.000
_cell.length_b   1.000
_cell.length_c   1.000
_cell.angle_alpha   90.00
_cell.angle_beta   90.00
_cell.angle_gamma   90.00
#
_symmetry.space_group_name_H-M   'P 1'
#
loop_
_entity.id
_entity.type
_entity.pdbx_description
1 polymer ?
#
loop_
_entity_poly.entity_id
_entity_poly.type
_entity_poly.pdbx_seq_one_letter_code
_entity_poly.pdbx_strand_id
1 'polypeptide(L)' 'MLVCDLQGILDMEGKFPKFRLTDPAINTGKGQKRIGRTDLRMKGIRSFCRKHQCNKVCEGLGLPPLRRRSSRHKEIPRN' A
#
# COMPACT_ATOMS: atom_id res chain seq x y z
N MET A 1 1.44 9.29 4.10
CA MET A 1 0.06 9.10 3.60
C MET A 1 0.07 7.95 2.60
N LEU A 2 -1.05 7.26 2.42
CA LEU A 2 -1.22 6.15 1.46
C LEU A 2 -2.60 6.26 0.83
N VAL A 3 -2.67 6.25 -0.50
CA VAL A 3 -3.92 6.06 -1.23
C VAL A 3 -4.12 4.56 -1.47
N CYS A 4 -5.31 4.05 -1.17
CA CYS A 4 -5.70 2.67 -1.42
C CYS A 4 -7.17 2.61 -1.86
N ASP A 5 -7.73 1.42 -1.93
CA ASP A 5 -9.08 1.19 -2.47
C ASP A 5 -9.19 1.71 -3.91
N LEU A 6 -8.19 1.35 -4.73
CA LEU A 6 -8.16 1.72 -6.14
C LEU A 6 -9.24 0.92 -6.87
N GLN A 7 -10.38 1.57 -7.10
CA GLN A 7 -11.55 1.00 -7.76
C GLN A 7 -12.00 1.90 -8.91
N GLY A 8 -12.68 1.32 -9.89
CA GLY A 8 -13.13 2.02 -11.09
C GLY A 8 -13.13 1.10 -12.30
N ILE A 9 -12.91 1.67 -13.48
CA ILE A 9 -12.96 0.95 -14.75
C ILE A 9 -11.61 0.97 -15.46
N LEU A 10 -11.30 -0.14 -16.15
CA LEU A 10 -10.25 -0.17 -17.16
C LEU A 10 -10.86 0.26 -18.49
N ASP A 11 -10.52 1.47 -18.90
CA ASP A 11 -10.87 2.05 -20.18
C ASP A 11 -9.84 1.59 -21.22
N MET A 12 -10.32 0.78 -22.18
CA MET A 12 -9.51 0.26 -23.27
C MET A 12 -9.64 1.12 -24.54
N GLU A 13 -10.41 2.20 -24.50
CA GLU A 13 -10.59 3.08 -25.65
C GLU A 13 -9.38 4.01 -25.83
N GLY A 14 -8.86 4.08 -27.05
CA GLY A 14 -7.73 4.93 -27.43
C GLY A 14 -6.39 4.20 -27.54
N LYS A 15 -5.31 4.97 -27.70
CA LYS A 15 -3.98 4.43 -28.04
C LYS A 15 -3.36 3.54 -26.94
N PHE A 16 -3.70 3.79 -25.69
CA PHE A 16 -3.15 3.06 -24.54
C PHE A 16 -4.26 2.82 -23.50
N PRO A 17 -4.31 1.63 -22.87
CA PRO A 17 -5.24 1.35 -21.77
C PRO A 17 -5.09 2.35 -20.61
N LYS A 18 -6.20 2.77 -20.01
CA LYS A 18 -6.25 3.72 -18.91
C LYS A 18 -7.17 3.24 -17.80
N PHE A 19 -6.72 3.34 -16.55
CA PHE A 19 -7.61 3.15 -15.40
C PHE A 19 -8.29 4.47 -15.06
N ARG A 20 -9.64 4.51 -15.08
CA ARG A 20 -10.45 5.62 -14.56
C ARG A 20 -10.93 5.25 -13.18
N LEU A 21 -10.28 5.81 -12.16
CA LEU A 21 -10.49 5.48 -10.76
C LEU A 21 -11.45 6.46 -10.07
N THR A 22 -12.23 5.97 -9.10
CA THR A 22 -13.17 6.75 -8.29
C THR A 22 -13.12 6.31 -6.83
N ASP A 23 -13.65 7.14 -5.93
CA ASP A 23 -13.86 6.86 -4.51
C ASP A 23 -12.65 6.26 -3.77
N PRO A 24 -11.46 6.91 -3.82
CA PRO A 24 -10.27 6.38 -3.17
C PRO A 24 -10.38 6.50 -1.65
N ALA A 25 -9.74 5.57 -0.94
CA ALA A 25 -9.48 5.71 0.49
C ALA A 25 -8.08 6.29 0.73
N ILE A 26 -7.97 7.35 1.54
CA ILE A 26 -6.70 8.01 1.84
C ILE A 26 -6.35 7.81 3.30
N ASN A 27 -5.38 6.93 3.59
CA ASN A 27 -4.87 6.70 4.93
C ASN A 27 -3.77 7.70 5.29
N THR A 28 -4.00 8.51 6.32
CA THR A 28 -3.08 9.57 6.72
C THR A 28 -2.11 9.14 7.82
N GLY A 29 -0.95 9.81 7.85
CA GLY A 29 0.13 9.54 8.81
C GLY A 29 -0.12 10.14 10.20
N LYS A 30 0.81 9.89 11.13
CA LYS A 30 0.83 10.59 12.43
C LYS A 30 0.90 12.11 12.21
N GLY A 31 0.16 12.88 13.01
CA GLY A 31 0.16 14.35 12.97
C GLY A 31 -0.61 14.97 11.80
N GLN A 32 -1.16 14.18 10.88
CA GLN A 32 -1.96 14.70 9.77
C GLN A 32 -3.44 14.81 10.17
N LYS A 33 -4.24 15.62 9.48
CA LYS A 33 -5.71 15.61 9.61
C LYS A 33 -6.30 14.41 8.85
N ARG A 34 -7.41 13.85 9.33
CA ARG A 34 -8.08 12.70 8.70
C ARG A 34 -8.69 13.13 7.36
N ILE A 35 -8.59 12.29 6.34
CA ILE A 35 -9.19 12.54 5.02
C ILE A 35 -10.36 11.57 4.80
N GLY A 36 -11.59 12.07 4.95
CA GLY A 36 -12.79 11.26 4.72
C GLY A 36 -13.04 10.19 5.79
N ARG A 37 -14.14 9.45 5.62
CA ARG A 37 -14.60 8.45 6.57
C ARG A 37 -13.78 7.15 6.53
N THR A 38 -13.20 6.83 5.37
CA THR A 38 -12.45 5.58 5.11
C THR A 38 -10.99 5.63 5.53
N ASP A 39 -10.48 6.78 5.99
CA ASP A 39 -9.11 6.92 6.49
C ASP A 39 -8.88 6.15 7.81
N LEU A 40 -8.23 5.00 7.74
CA LEU A 40 -7.85 4.17 8.89
C LEU A 40 -6.50 4.59 9.51
N ARG A 41 -5.97 5.76 9.13
CA ARG A 41 -4.71 6.33 9.63
C ARG A 41 -3.54 5.35 9.48
N MET A 42 -2.60 5.38 10.42
CA MET A 42 -1.48 4.45 10.50
C MET A 42 -1.89 2.96 10.53
N LYS A 43 -3.12 2.61 10.95
CA LYS A 43 -3.60 1.22 10.93
C LYS A 43 -3.77 0.75 9.49
N GLY A 44 -4.37 1.56 8.62
CA GLY A 44 -4.52 1.27 7.20
C GLY A 44 -3.16 1.16 6.49
N ILE A 45 -2.26 2.12 6.73
CA ILE A 45 -0.90 2.11 6.17
C ILE A 45 -0.16 0.81 6.55
N ARG A 46 -0.17 0.44 7.84
CA ARG A 46 0.49 -0.81 8.30
C ARG A 46 -0.15 -2.06 7.71
N SER A 47 -1.48 -2.07 7.58
CA SER A 47 -2.20 -3.20 6.98
C SER A 47 -1.79 -3.42 5.52
N PHE A 48 -1.68 -2.32 4.75
CA PHE A 48 -1.18 -2.35 3.37
C PHE A 48 0.25 -2.89 3.31
N CYS A 49 1.19 -2.31 4.06
CA CYS A 49 2.59 -2.72 4.02
C CYS A 49 2.80 -4.20 4.41
N ARG A 50 1.94 -4.78 5.27
CA ARG A 50 2.03 -6.19 5.68
C ARG A 50 1.65 -7.17 4.56
N LYS A 51 0.76 -6.76 3.66
CA LYS A 51 0.18 -7.61 2.60
C LYS A 51 0.75 -7.30 1.21
N HIS A 52 1.27 -6.09 1.01
CA HIS A 52 1.84 -5.67 -0.27
C HIS A 52 3.06 -6.51 -0.62
N GLN A 53 3.10 -6.98 -1.86
CA GLN A 53 4.27 -7.58 -2.47
C GLN A 53 4.72 -6.61 -3.56
N CYS A 54 5.96 -6.11 -3.44
CA CYS A 54 6.54 -5.29 -4.50
C CYS A 54 6.55 -6.09 -5.80
N ASN A 55 6.30 -5.42 -6.91
CA ASN A 55 6.30 -6.01 -8.24
C ASN A 55 7.30 -5.28 -9.14
N LYS A 56 7.40 -5.70 -10.41
CA LYS A 56 8.30 -5.10 -11.41
C LYS A 56 8.13 -3.58 -11.55
N VAL A 57 6.92 -3.05 -11.33
CA VAL A 57 6.69 -1.59 -11.35
C VAL A 57 7.32 -0.93 -10.14
N CYS A 58 7.18 -1.50 -8.93
CA CYS A 58 7.84 -0.99 -7.73
C CYS A 58 9.38 -0.98 -7.88
N GLU A 59 9.93 -2.05 -8.45
CA GLU A 59 11.37 -2.20 -8.72
C GLU A 59 11.85 -1.18 -9.77
N GLY A 60 11.12 -1.04 -10.88
CA GLY A 60 11.43 -0.06 -11.92
C GLY A 60 11.36 1.39 -11.44
N LEU A 61 10.59 1.66 -10.37
CA LEU A 61 10.53 2.95 -9.70
C LEU A 61 11.60 3.12 -8.60
N GLY A 62 12.44 2.11 -8.34
CA GLY A 62 13.47 2.15 -7.30
C GLY A 62 12.92 2.23 -5.87
N LEU A 63 11.68 1.79 -5.65
CA LEU A 63 11.05 1.86 -4.33
C LEU A 63 11.69 0.83 -3.37
N PRO A 64 12.03 1.21 -2.12
CA PRO A 64 12.55 0.25 -1.17
C PRO A 64 11.48 -0.80 -0.85
N PRO A 65 11.85 -2.09 -0.66
CA PRO A 65 10.90 -3.10 -0.25
C PRO A 65 10.19 -2.69 1.04
N LEU A 66 8.86 -2.75 1.03
CA LEU A 66 8.04 -2.54 2.23
C LEU A 66 8.21 -3.74 3.16
N ARG A 67 9.35 -3.82 3.86
CA ARG A 67 9.75 -4.98 4.65
C ARG A 67 8.68 -5.37 5.69
N ARG A 68 8.29 -6.65 5.67
CA ARG A 68 7.96 -7.36 6.92
C ARG A 68 9.19 -7.27 7.82
N ARG A 69 9.11 -6.56 8.94
CA ARG A 69 9.93 -6.92 10.11
C ARG A 69 9.49 -8.32 10.49
N SER A 70 10.12 -9.36 9.93
CA SER A 70 10.20 -10.61 10.66
C SER A 70 10.88 -10.26 11.98
N SER A 71 10.17 -10.48 13.07
CA SER A 71 10.78 -10.61 14.38
C SER A 71 12.01 -11.49 14.22
N ARG A 72 13.16 -11.00 14.70
CA ARG A 72 14.28 -11.87 15.05
C ARG A 72 13.77 -12.84 16.11
N HIS A 73 13.24 -14.00 15.72
CA HIS A 73 13.24 -15.14 16.61
C HIS A 73 14.71 -15.53 16.73
N LYS A 74 15.31 -15.23 17.89
CA LYS A 74 16.53 -15.92 18.31
C LYS A 74 16.16 -17.39 18.36
N GLU A 75 16.73 -18.20 17.49
CA GLU A 75 16.79 -19.65 17.71
C GLU A 75 17.52 -19.85 19.04
N ILE A 76 16.80 -20.38 20.04
CA ILE A 76 17.41 -20.87 21.27
C ILE A 76 17.99 -22.24 20.89
N PRO A 77 19.30 -22.48 21.07
CA PRO A 77 19.88 -23.78 20.75
C PRO A 77 19.23 -24.84 21.64
N ARG A 78 18.75 -25.92 21.02
CA ARG A 78 18.37 -27.12 21.75
C ARG A 78 19.66 -27.85 22.12
N ASN A 79 19.87 -28.07 23.42
CA ASN A 79 20.89 -28.96 23.98
C ASN A 79 20.81 -30.35 23.36
#